data_AF-A0A2X1PNL2-F1
#
_entry.id   AF-A0A2X1PNL2-F1
#
_cell.length_a   1.000
_cell.length_b   1.000
_cell.length_c   1.000
_cell.angle_alpha   90.00
_cell.angle_beta   90.00
_cell.angle_gamma   90.00
#
_symmetry.space_group_name_H-M   'P 1'
#
loop_
_entity.id
_entity.type
_entity.pdbx_description
1 polymer ?
#
loop_
_entity_poly.entity_id
_entity_poly.type
_entity_poly.pdbx_seq_one_letter_code
_entity_poly.pdbx_strand_id
1 'polypeptide(L)'
;MFEHIKAAPADPILGLGEAFKSETRENKINLGIGVYKDAQGTTPIMRAVKEAEKRLFDKEKTKNYLTIDGIADYNEQTKALLFGKDSEVIKSNRARTVQSLGGTGALRIAAEFIKRQTKAQNVWISTPTWPKPQCHFQCRRYDNS
;
A
#
# COMPACT_ATOMS: atom_id res chain seq x y z
N MET A 1 10.08 34.48 -0.76
CA MET A 1 9.93 33.30 -1.66
C MET A 1 8.92 32.27 -1.15
N PHE A 2 8.85 31.96 0.16
CA PHE A 2 7.88 31.00 0.73
C PHE A 2 6.72 31.64 1.51
N GLU A 3 6.59 32.96 1.47
CA GLU A 3 5.62 33.75 2.27
C GLU A 3 4.14 33.40 2.03
N HIS A 4 3.82 32.74 0.91
CA HIS A 4 2.44 32.36 0.55
C HIS A 4 2.16 30.85 0.66
N ILE A 5 3.13 30.06 1.12
CA ILE A 5 2.91 28.63 1.31
C ILE A 5 2.11 28.41 2.59
N LYS A 6 0.86 27.99 2.44
CA LYS A 6 0.02 27.54 3.56
C LYS A 6 0.45 26.15 3.98
N ALA A 7 0.58 25.92 5.28
CA ALA A 7 0.83 24.60 5.83
C ALA A 7 -0.29 23.64 5.43
N ALA A 8 0.08 22.43 5.02
CA ALA A 8 -0.90 21.38 4.78
C ALA A 8 -1.63 21.03 6.09
N PRO A 9 -2.93 20.72 6.04
CA PRO A 9 -3.66 20.29 7.22
C PRO A 9 -3.01 19.03 7.80
N ALA A 10 -2.87 18.98 9.12
CA ALA A 10 -2.29 17.83 9.80
C ALA A 10 -3.13 16.58 9.57
N ASP A 11 -2.48 15.45 9.30
CA ASP A 11 -3.15 14.16 9.22
C ASP A 11 -3.62 13.79 10.64
N PRO A 12 -4.94 13.63 10.88
CA PRO A 12 -5.48 13.39 12.22
C PRO A 12 -4.96 12.09 12.84
N ILE A 13 -4.51 11.11 12.04
CA ILE A 13 -3.91 9.87 12.54
C ILE A 13 -2.49 10.13 13.07
N LEU A 14 -1.73 11.03 12.44
CA LEU A 14 -0.37 11.35 12.89
C LEU A 14 -0.38 12.13 14.20
N GLY A 15 -1.31 13.09 14.36
CA GLY A 15 -1.49 13.82 15.61
C GLY A 15 -1.84 12.91 16.80
N LEU A 16 -2.65 11.88 16.57
CA LEU A 16 -2.96 10.87 17.58
C LEU A 16 -1.71 10.06 18.00
N GLY A 17 -0.83 9.77 17.04
CA GLY A 17 0.44 9.10 17.30
C GLY A 17 1.37 9.92 18.21
N GLU A 18 1.44 11.23 18.02
CA GLU A 18 2.23 12.14 18.86
C GLU A 18 1.64 12.28 20.26
N ALA A 19 0.33 12.48 20.37
CA ALA A 19 -0.36 12.51 21.67
C ALA A 19 -0.19 11.20 22.44
N PHE A 20 -0.24 10.06 21.76
CA PHE A 20 0.04 8.76 22.39
C PHE A 20 1.49 8.65 22.86
N LYS A 21 2.46 9.22 22.13
CA LYS A 21 3.87 9.20 22.55
C LYS A 21 4.13 10.08 23.76
N SER A 22 3.52 11.27 23.83
CA SER A 22 3.70 12.23 24.93
C SER A 22 2.95 11.84 26.21
N GLU A 23 1.94 10.97 26.11
CA GLU A 23 1.22 10.42 27.26
C GLU A 23 2.13 9.59 28.18
N THR A 24 2.10 9.83 29.49
CA THR A 24 2.99 9.19 30.49
C THR A 24 2.35 8.04 31.26
N ARG A 25 1.03 7.85 31.18
CA ARG A 25 0.33 6.73 31.83
C ARG A 25 0.88 5.38 31.36
N GLU A 26 1.23 4.51 32.31
CA GLU A 26 1.84 3.20 32.05
C GLU A 26 0.95 2.26 31.21
N ASN A 27 -0.37 2.29 31.43
CA ASN A 27 -1.33 1.39 30.77
C ASN A 27 -2.01 2.02 29.54
N LYS A 28 -1.34 2.92 28.82
CA LYS A 28 -1.89 3.55 27.61
C LYS A 28 -1.99 2.53 26.46
N ILE A 29 -3.11 2.53 25.74
CA ILE A 29 -3.36 1.62 24.61
C ILE A 29 -3.58 2.45 23.34
N ASN A 30 -2.85 2.13 22.27
CA ASN A 30 -3.03 2.76 20.96
C ASN A 30 -3.80 1.82 20.02
N LEU A 31 -5.07 2.15 19.75
CA LEU A 31 -5.92 1.45 18.79
C LEU A 31 -6.09 2.23 17.47
N GLY A 32 -5.36 3.33 17.29
CA GLY A 32 -5.50 4.20 16.11
C GLY A 32 -4.58 3.80 14.95
N ILE A 33 -3.41 3.23 15.24
CA ILE A 33 -2.46 2.80 14.22
C ILE A 33 -2.78 1.35 13.81
N GLY A 34 -3.23 1.17 12.56
CA GLY A 34 -3.54 -0.14 11.98
C GLY A 34 -2.31 -0.96 11.60
N VAL A 35 -1.46 -1.27 12.57
CA VAL A 35 -0.29 -2.14 12.42
C VAL A 35 -0.45 -3.35 13.33
N TYR A 36 -0.13 -4.53 12.80
CA TYR A 36 -0.16 -5.75 13.60
C TYR A 36 0.84 -5.67 14.76
N LYS A 37 0.35 -5.97 15.96
CA LYS A 37 1.16 -6.08 17.18
C LYS A 37 1.01 -7.48 17.77
N ASP A 38 2.09 -8.00 18.34
CA ASP A 38 2.05 -9.24 19.11
C ASP A 38 1.46 -9.02 20.51
N ALA A 39 1.41 -10.08 21.32
CA ALA A 39 0.90 -10.04 22.69
C ALA A 39 1.72 -9.11 23.61
N GLN A 40 2.93 -8.73 23.21
CA GLN A 40 3.82 -7.82 23.93
C GLN A 40 3.70 -6.38 23.42
N GLY A 41 2.80 -6.11 22.46
CA GLY A 41 2.60 -4.79 21.88
C GLY A 41 3.67 -4.36 20.88
N THR A 42 4.58 -5.27 20.50
CA THR A 42 5.64 -5.00 19.52
C THR A 42 5.16 -5.29 18.10
N THR A 43 5.79 -4.71 17.08
CA THR A 43 5.51 -5.03 15.67
C THR A 43 6.47 -6.15 15.25
N PRO A 44 6.03 -7.43 15.21
CA PRO A 44 6.95 -8.53 15.01
C PRO A 44 7.41 -8.62 13.54
N ILE A 45 8.69 -8.96 13.35
CA ILE A 45 9.21 -9.36 12.05
C ILE A 45 8.99 -10.87 11.90
N MET A 46 8.26 -11.28 10.86
CA MET A 46 7.95 -12.69 10.63
C MET A 46 9.22 -13.51 10.41
N ARG A 47 9.25 -14.76 10.88
CA ARG A 47 10.42 -15.66 10.74
C ARG A 47 10.89 -15.80 9.28
N ALA A 48 9.95 -15.95 8.35
CA ALA A 48 10.24 -16.04 6.92
C ALA A 48 10.90 -14.77 6.36
N VAL A 49 10.53 -13.59 6.88
CA VAL A 49 11.14 -12.30 6.46
C VAL A 49 12.58 -12.23 6.94
N LYS A 50 12.85 -12.54 8.22
CA LYS A 50 14.24 -12.57 8.73
C LYS A 50 15.14 -13.54 7.96
N GLU A 51 14.61 -14.70 7.61
CA GLU A 51 15.36 -15.68 6.84
C GLU A 51 15.64 -15.19 5.40
N ALA A 52 14.64 -14.58 4.75
CA ALA A 52 14.81 -13.98 3.43
C ALA A 52 15.84 -12.83 3.44
N GLU A 53 15.82 -11.97 4.47
CA GLU A 53 16.81 -10.90 4.65
C GLU A 53 18.23 -11.45 4.78
N LYS A 54 18.43 -12.51 5.59
CA LYS A 54 19.73 -13.18 5.71
C LYS A 54 20.20 -13.74 4.37
N ARG A 55 19.33 -14.46 3.67
CA ARG A 55 19.64 -15.03 2.34
C ARG A 55 19.97 -13.95 1.32
N LEU A 56 19.29 -12.80 1.37
CA LEU A 56 19.56 -11.67 0.48
C LEU A 56 20.92 -11.05 0.81
N PHE A 57 21.21 -10.81 2.09
CA PHE A 57 22.50 -10.28 2.55
C PHE A 57 23.68 -11.16 2.07
N ASP A 58 23.55 -12.49 2.17
CA ASP A 58 24.61 -13.42 1.78
C ASP A 58 24.79 -13.56 0.26
N LYS A 59 23.72 -13.37 -0.54
CA LYS A 59 23.70 -13.72 -1.98
C LYS A 59 23.68 -12.54 -2.93
N GLU A 60 23.22 -11.37 -2.50
CA GLU A 60 23.07 -10.19 -3.35
C GLU A 60 24.44 -9.66 -3.78
N LYS A 61 24.60 -9.41 -5.08
CA LYS A 61 25.90 -8.97 -5.66
C LYS A 61 25.88 -7.53 -6.18
N THR A 62 24.70 -6.95 -6.40
CA THR A 62 24.55 -5.62 -7.00
C THR A 62 23.21 -4.99 -6.65
N LYS A 63 23.13 -3.67 -6.75
CA LYS A 63 21.96 -2.82 -6.50
C LYS A 63 21.70 -1.90 -7.70
N ASN A 64 21.49 -2.49 -8.87
CA ASN A 64 21.21 -1.74 -10.09
C ASN A 64 19.72 -1.44 -10.25
N TYR A 65 19.40 -0.55 -11.19
CA TYR A 65 18.02 -0.30 -11.60
C TYR A 65 17.32 -1.59 -12.01
N LEU A 66 16.07 -1.72 -11.58
CA LEU A 66 15.16 -2.74 -12.05
C LEU A 66 14.57 -2.31 -13.40
N THR A 67 13.97 -3.26 -14.11
CA THR A 67 13.10 -2.93 -15.24
C THR A 67 11.89 -2.13 -14.76
N ILE A 68 11.20 -1.45 -15.68
CA ILE A 68 10.02 -0.62 -15.37
C ILE A 68 8.94 -1.43 -14.63
N ASP A 69 8.79 -2.70 -15.00
CA ASP A 69 7.78 -3.59 -14.42
C ASP A 69 8.21 -4.19 -13.06
N GLY A 70 9.47 -4.02 -12.67
CA GLY A 70 10.05 -4.58 -11.44
C GLY A 70 10.66 -5.97 -11.63
N ILE A 71 10.85 -6.69 -10.53
CA ILE A 71 11.48 -8.02 -10.54
C ILE A 71 10.48 -9.05 -11.14
N ALA A 72 10.88 -9.73 -12.20
CA ALA A 72 10.01 -10.69 -12.90
C ALA A 72 9.49 -11.80 -11.98
N ASP A 73 10.37 -12.43 -11.19
CA ASP A 73 10.00 -13.47 -10.23
C ASP A 73 9.03 -12.94 -9.17
N TYR A 74 9.24 -11.72 -8.66
CA TYR A 74 8.31 -11.10 -7.71
C TYR A 74 6.92 -10.94 -8.33
N ASN A 75 6.85 -10.49 -9.58
CA ASN A 75 5.58 -10.32 -10.30
C ASN A 75 4.87 -11.66 -10.54
N GLU A 76 5.61 -12.72 -10.89
CA GLU A 76 5.05 -14.06 -11.07
C GLU A 76 4.51 -14.63 -9.75
N GLN A 77 5.33 -14.61 -8.69
CA GLN A 77 4.93 -15.14 -7.39
C GLN A 77 3.76 -14.36 -6.78
N THR A 78 3.73 -13.04 -6.92
CA THR A 78 2.61 -12.21 -6.44
C THR A 78 1.33 -12.49 -7.23
N LYS A 79 1.43 -12.71 -8.55
CA LYS A 79 0.29 -13.09 -9.39
C LYS A 79 -0.28 -14.45 -8.98
N ALA A 80 0.59 -15.44 -8.75
CA ALA A 80 0.20 -16.75 -8.27
C ALA A 80 -0.40 -16.70 -6.85
N LEU A 81 0.13 -15.84 -5.97
CA LEU A 81 -0.40 -15.62 -4.63
C LEU A 81 -1.82 -15.01 -4.68
N LEU A 82 -2.06 -14.05 -5.56
CA LEU A 82 -3.35 -13.35 -5.66
C LEU A 82 -4.45 -14.22 -6.29
N PHE A 83 -4.16 -14.89 -7.40
CA PHE A 83 -5.17 -15.62 -8.16
C PHE A 83 -5.17 -17.14 -7.90
N GLY A 84 -4.11 -17.68 -7.32
CA GLY A 84 -3.85 -19.12 -7.27
C GLY A 84 -3.18 -19.62 -8.55
N LYS A 85 -2.14 -20.45 -8.41
CA LYS A 85 -1.29 -20.96 -9.51
C LYS A 85 -2.08 -21.63 -10.64
N ASP A 86 -3.19 -22.30 -10.31
CA ASP A 86 -3.98 -23.10 -11.25
C ASP A 86 -5.20 -22.35 -11.80
N SER A 87 -5.31 -21.06 -11.50
CA SER A 87 -6.45 -20.23 -11.93
C SER A 87 -6.49 -20.04 -13.45
N GLU A 88 -7.71 -20.00 -13.99
CA GLU A 88 -7.93 -19.78 -15.41
C GLU A 88 -7.36 -18.44 -15.90
N VAL A 89 -7.39 -17.41 -15.05
CA VAL A 89 -6.84 -16.08 -15.37
C VAL A 89 -5.33 -16.16 -15.67
N ILE A 90 -4.60 -17.02 -14.97
CA ILE A 90 -3.17 -17.26 -15.23
C ILE A 90 -2.99 -18.16 -16.44
N LYS A 91 -3.70 -19.31 -16.50
CA LYS A 91 -3.59 -20.28 -17.61
C LYS A 91 -3.89 -19.66 -18.97
N SER A 92 -4.89 -18.80 -19.04
CA SER A 92 -5.29 -18.09 -20.25
C SER A 92 -4.51 -16.78 -20.48
N ASN A 93 -3.45 -16.51 -19.71
CA ASN A 93 -2.60 -15.33 -19.80
C ASN A 93 -3.32 -13.96 -19.76
N ARG A 94 -4.41 -13.85 -18.98
CA ARG A 94 -5.23 -12.63 -18.86
C ARG A 94 -4.79 -11.67 -17.74
N ALA A 95 -3.90 -12.11 -16.85
CA ALA A 95 -3.33 -11.25 -15.81
C ALA A 95 -1.95 -10.66 -16.21
N ARG A 96 -1.78 -9.35 -15.95
CA ARG A 96 -0.50 -8.65 -15.99
C ARG A 96 -0.21 -8.08 -14.60
N THR A 97 1.06 -8.09 -14.22
CA THR A 97 1.53 -7.69 -12.87
C THR A 97 2.75 -6.81 -13.04
N VAL A 98 2.74 -5.68 -12.33
CA VAL A 98 3.83 -4.71 -12.26
C VAL A 98 4.06 -4.41 -10.79
N GLN A 99 5.32 -4.36 -10.37
CA GLN A 99 5.71 -4.01 -9.02
C GLN A 99 5.44 -2.52 -8.75
N SER A 100 4.92 -2.20 -7.57
CA SER A 100 4.61 -0.82 -7.17
C SER A 100 5.09 -0.50 -5.76
N LEU A 101 5.07 0.79 -5.41
CA LEU A 101 5.36 1.28 -4.06
C LEU A 101 4.16 1.04 -3.14
N GLY A 102 4.03 -0.20 -2.68
CA GLY A 102 2.93 -0.66 -1.83
C GLY A 102 1.54 -0.47 -2.48
N GLY A 103 0.50 -0.63 -1.67
CA GLY A 103 -0.89 -0.54 -2.15
C GLY A 103 -1.23 0.85 -2.72
N THR A 104 -0.77 1.93 -2.10
CA THR A 104 -1.02 3.30 -2.56
C THR A 104 -0.39 3.57 -3.92
N GLY A 105 0.84 3.11 -4.16
CA GLY A 105 1.49 3.22 -5.47
C GLY A 105 0.77 2.41 -6.54
N ALA A 106 0.31 1.19 -6.21
CA ALA A 106 -0.51 0.37 -7.11
C ALA A 106 -1.80 1.10 -7.52
N LEU A 107 -2.53 1.69 -6.56
CA LEU A 107 -3.74 2.45 -6.85
C LEU A 107 -3.45 3.67 -7.74
N ARG A 108 -2.34 4.39 -7.51
CA ARG A 108 -1.95 5.54 -8.34
C ARG A 108 -1.68 5.14 -9.79
N ILE A 109 -0.92 4.06 -10.00
CA ILE A 109 -0.59 3.54 -11.34
C ILE A 109 -1.86 3.09 -12.04
N ALA A 110 -2.71 2.30 -11.37
CA ALA A 110 -3.97 1.82 -11.93
C ALA A 110 -4.91 2.97 -12.31
N ALA A 111 -5.03 3.97 -11.43
CA ALA A 111 -5.84 5.16 -11.67
C ALA A 111 -5.33 5.94 -12.91
N GLU A 112 -4.02 6.16 -13.01
CA GLU A 112 -3.43 6.84 -14.18
C GLU A 112 -3.61 6.03 -15.47
N PHE A 113 -3.45 4.70 -15.40
CA PHE A 113 -3.69 3.81 -16.53
C PHE A 113 -5.14 3.89 -17.01
N ILE A 114 -6.12 3.79 -16.10
CA ILE A 114 -7.54 3.91 -16.42
C ILE A 114 -7.83 5.27 -17.06
N LYS A 115 -7.28 6.37 -16.51
CA LYS A 115 -7.47 7.73 -17.04
C LYS A 115 -6.96 7.88 -18.47
N ARG A 116 -5.80 7.31 -18.78
CA ARG A 116 -5.12 7.48 -20.06
C ARG A 116 -5.60 6.51 -21.13
N GLN A 117 -5.96 5.29 -20.74
CA GLN A 117 -6.18 4.17 -21.66
C GLN A 117 -7.65 3.77 -21.82
N THR A 118 -8.55 4.36 -21.03
CA THR A 118 -9.98 4.07 -21.09
C THR A 118 -10.82 5.34 -21.16
N LYS A 119 -12.11 5.21 -21.48
CA LYS A 119 -13.07 6.33 -21.46
C LYS A 119 -13.71 6.54 -20.09
N ALA A 120 -13.27 5.82 -19.05
CA ALA A 120 -13.89 5.86 -17.73
C ALA A 120 -13.78 7.26 -17.11
N GLN A 121 -14.92 7.86 -16.78
CA GLN A 121 -15.00 9.21 -16.20
C GLN A 121 -15.19 9.19 -14.67
N ASN A 122 -15.74 8.09 -14.13
CA ASN A 122 -16.14 8.00 -12.73
C ASN A 122 -15.47 6.80 -12.05
N VAL A 123 -15.10 6.98 -10.78
CA VAL A 123 -14.68 5.91 -9.87
C VAL A 123 -15.64 5.89 -8.69
N TRP A 124 -16.22 4.72 -8.42
CA TRP A 124 -17.12 4.50 -7.29
C TRP A 124 -16.33 3.96 -6.09
N ILE A 125 -16.60 4.51 -4.91
CA ILE A 125 -15.97 4.13 -3.64
C ILE A 125 -17.04 3.87 -2.58
N SER A 126 -16.76 2.95 -1.65
CA SER A 126 -17.66 2.61 -0.54
C SER A 126 -17.79 3.75 0.47
N THR A 127 -18.87 3.74 1.25
CA THR A 127 -19.07 4.63 2.39
C THR A 127 -19.27 3.78 3.66
N PRO A 128 -18.34 3.77 4.65
CA PRO A 128 -17.04 4.45 4.68
C PRO A 128 -15.96 3.77 3.80
N THR A 129 -14.83 4.44 3.62
CA THR A 129 -13.65 3.91 2.91
C THR A 129 -12.35 4.25 3.64
N TRP A 130 -11.22 3.66 3.20
CA TRP A 130 -9.91 3.93 3.79
C TRP A 130 -9.51 5.40 3.58
N PRO A 131 -9.02 6.13 4.62
CA PRO A 131 -8.77 7.59 4.56
C PRO A 131 -7.73 8.09 3.54
N LYS A 132 -7.17 7.24 2.69
CA LYS A 132 -6.33 7.63 1.54
C LYS A 132 -6.75 6.81 0.32
N PRO A 133 -7.35 7.40 -0.72
CA PRO A 133 -6.81 8.61 -1.33
C PRO A 133 -7.89 9.66 -1.63
N GLN A 134 -7.55 10.93 -1.43
CA GLN A 134 -8.12 11.98 -2.27
C GLN A 134 -7.65 11.70 -3.69
N CYS A 135 -8.43 10.89 -4.38
CA CYS A 135 -8.17 10.47 -5.73
C CYS A 135 -8.10 11.71 -6.60
N HIS A 136 -7.14 11.79 -7.52
CA HIS A 136 -7.14 12.79 -8.59
C HIS A 136 -8.31 12.60 -9.59
N PHE A 137 -9.23 11.68 -9.30
CA PHE A 137 -10.50 11.48 -9.98
C PHE A 137 -11.62 12.22 -9.24
N GLN A 138 -12.63 12.65 -9.98
CA GLN A 138 -13.93 13.02 -9.45
C GLN A 138 -14.58 11.75 -8.86
N CYS A 139 -14.28 11.44 -7.59
CA CYS A 139 -14.88 10.30 -6.90
C CYS A 139 -16.36 10.61 -6.62
N ARG A 140 -17.26 9.78 -7.15
CA ARG A 140 -18.67 9.80 -6.78
C ARG A 140 -18.90 8.79 -5.67
N ARG A 141 -19.59 9.19 -4.62
CA ARG A 141 -19.98 8.30 -3.53
C ARG A 141 -21.20 7.52 -3.98
N TYR A 142 -21.21 6.22 -3.70
CA TYR A 142 -22.41 5.41 -3.79
C TYR A 142 -23.18 5.60 -2.48
N ASP A 143 -24.40 6.13 -2.56
CA ASP A 143 -25.31 6.23 -1.41
C ASP A 143 -26.38 5.16 -1.58
N ASN A 144 -26.52 4.29 -0.58
CA ASN A 144 -27.59 3.30 -0.54
C ASN A 144 -28.75 3.95 0.24
N SER A 145 -29.54 4.77 -0.46
CA SER A 145 -30.82 5.30 0.03
C SER A 145 -31.83 5.35 -1.10
#